data_AF-A0A6P7FUY8-F1
#
_entry.id   AF-A0A6P7FUY8-F1
#
_cell.length_a   1.000
_cell.length_b   1.000
_cell.length_c   1.000
_cell.angle_alpha   90.00
_cell.angle_beta   90.00
_cell.angle_gamma   90.00
#
_symmetry.space_group_name_H-M   'P 1'
#
loop_
_entity.id
_entity.type
_entity.pdbx_description
1 polymer ?
#
loop_
_entity_poly.entity_id
_entity_poly.type
_entity_poly.pdbx_seq_one_letter_code
_entity_poly.pdbx_strand_id
1 'polypeptide(L)'
;MLEKTSWLSDPYVKFKCGGRLVYKSRTVYRDLNPIWDESFTVPIEDPFVPIGIKVFDYDWGLQDDFMGSATLDLTTLELAKTAELSLTLQDPSRPDASLGEIILAVTLHPKTQEDKEQYFQKTSRTQDVNKRLKSQIWSSVVTIVLVEGKNLLPCDPETATSDPYCKFRMRDIRAWHRTFHNIKDVGHLTVKVFKAQGLASADLGGKSDPFCVLELGNARLQTQTEYKTLTPSWNKIFTFNVKDINNVLEITVYDEDRDHKVEFLGKIAIPLLRIRNGEKRWFALKDKKLRTRAKGNGPQILLEMIIQWNPIRACIRTLNPREEKYMQTEVKFKRQVFVKNVLRLKVFVMYFLEFGKLFQNCFEWESKLQSFAALVVWVTLCYYFQPWMFPILVLLVFLKQYIVRSLSGPLQVPWDESQDSDGEDDDEEDKEKEEKKSLKERLQAIQEVTQGVQNAIGRIASLLEGIKNMFNFTVPYLSCIAIFLLAVATVVLYILPIRYLLMLWGVNKFFRRILRPHSVPNNEILDLLSRIPDDEMLTYIKLLASGLSTHLGRLTVIRWYLQLDYKDLKLLMNNEPADRRREPKKKQKTS
;
A
#
# COMPACT_ATOMS: atom_id res chain seq x y z
N MET A 1 -60.24 25.86 33.53
CA MET A 1 -59.38 25.26 34.57
C MET A 1 -59.38 23.76 34.35
N LEU A 2 -58.21 23.24 33.97
CA LEU A 2 -57.72 21.85 33.95
C LEU A 2 -56.33 21.98 33.28
N GLU A 3 -55.43 22.69 33.98
CA GLU A 3 -54.26 22.11 34.67
C GLU A 3 -53.09 21.87 33.70
N LYS A 4 -52.16 22.85 33.69
CA LYS A 4 -50.80 22.69 33.19
C LYS A 4 -50.13 21.57 34.00
N THR A 5 -50.22 20.33 33.56
CA THR A 5 -49.47 19.22 34.14
C THR A 5 -48.19 18.96 33.33
N SER A 6 -47.07 19.39 33.90
CA SER A 6 -45.68 18.96 33.69
C SER A 6 -45.13 18.94 32.25
N TRP A 7 -44.57 20.07 31.81
CA TRP A 7 -43.55 20.10 30.75
C TRP A 7 -42.27 19.48 31.34
N LEU A 8 -42.01 18.21 31.04
CA LEU A 8 -40.78 17.55 31.43
C LEU A 8 -39.95 17.33 30.16
N SER A 9 -38.73 17.84 30.16
CA SER A 9 -37.78 17.70 29.05
C SER A 9 -37.39 16.25 28.80
N ASP A 10 -37.10 15.94 27.54
CA ASP A 10 -36.64 14.67 27.00
C ASP A 10 -35.15 14.75 26.58
N PRO A 11 -34.19 14.85 27.52
CA PRO A 11 -32.80 15.15 27.19
C PRO A 11 -32.04 13.98 26.53
N TYR A 12 -31.16 14.34 25.58
CA TYR A 12 -30.15 13.47 25.00
C TYR A 12 -28.84 14.22 24.73
N VAL A 13 -27.73 13.48 24.63
CA VAL A 13 -26.38 14.02 24.50
C VAL A 13 -25.75 13.66 23.15
N LYS A 14 -25.08 14.62 22.53
CA LYS A 14 -24.27 14.45 21.32
C LYS A 14 -22.80 14.75 21.63
N PHE A 15 -21.93 13.78 21.38
CA PHE A 15 -20.49 13.92 21.47
C PHE A 15 -19.90 14.18 20.09
N LYS A 16 -19.08 15.22 19.96
CA LYS A 16 -18.42 15.63 18.72
C LYS A 16 -16.91 15.77 18.92
N CYS A 17 -16.11 15.25 17.99
CA CYS A 17 -14.66 15.43 17.98
C CYS A 17 -14.25 15.98 16.60
N GLY A 18 -13.50 17.08 16.54
CA GLY A 18 -13.08 17.70 15.27
C GLY A 18 -14.23 18.08 14.34
N GLY A 19 -15.36 18.54 14.89
CA GLY A 19 -16.57 18.87 14.14
C GLY A 19 -17.45 17.68 13.74
N ARG A 20 -17.00 16.44 13.96
CA ARG A 20 -17.72 15.21 13.59
C ARG A 20 -18.46 14.61 14.78
N LEU A 21 -19.72 14.21 14.57
CA LEU A 21 -20.49 13.44 15.57
C LEU A 21 -19.88 12.05 15.74
N VAL A 22 -19.45 11.74 16.97
CA VAL A 22 -18.85 10.45 17.34
C VAL A 22 -19.82 9.55 18.08
N TYR A 23 -20.74 10.12 18.86
CA TYR A 23 -21.77 9.36 19.57
C TYR A 23 -23.02 10.23 19.84
N LYS A 24 -24.19 9.59 19.86
CA LYS A 24 -25.47 10.18 20.29
C LYS A 24 -26.09 9.22 21.31
N SER A 25 -26.43 9.71 22.49
CA SER A 25 -27.08 8.89 23.52
C SER A 25 -28.55 8.61 23.18
N ARG A 26 -29.17 7.68 23.89
CA ARG A 26 -30.63 7.58 23.93
C ARG A 26 -31.26 8.83 24.54
N THR A 27 -32.51 9.07 24.17
CA THR A 27 -33.38 10.09 24.77
C THR A 27 -33.97 9.52 26.06
N VAL A 28 -33.82 10.24 27.17
CA VAL A 28 -34.50 9.91 28.43
C VAL A 28 -35.75 10.76 28.49
N TYR A 29 -36.91 10.14 28.60
CA TYR A 29 -38.18 10.85 28.55
C TYR A 29 -38.54 11.44 29.90
N ARG A 30 -38.92 12.72 29.90
CA ARG A 30 -39.55 13.44 31.00
C ARG A 30 -38.70 13.50 32.28
N ASP A 31 -37.42 13.79 32.15
CA ASP A 31 -36.48 13.85 33.27
C ASP A 31 -35.44 14.95 33.08
N LEU A 32 -35.31 15.85 34.07
CA LEU A 32 -34.31 16.92 34.10
C LEU A 32 -33.00 16.49 34.78
N ASN A 33 -32.96 15.31 35.40
CA ASN A 33 -31.75 14.69 35.96
C ASN A 33 -31.52 13.31 35.31
N PRO A 34 -31.41 13.25 33.97
CA PRO A 34 -31.37 12.00 33.24
C PRO A 34 -30.16 11.14 33.61
N ILE A 35 -30.43 9.86 33.87
CA ILE A 35 -29.39 8.83 34.00
C ILE A 35 -29.39 7.99 32.73
N TRP A 36 -28.40 8.21 31.85
CA TRP A 36 -28.28 7.44 30.61
C TRP A 36 -27.69 6.04 30.82
N ASP A 37 -26.70 5.90 31.70
CA ASP A 37 -25.94 4.66 31.96
C ASP A 37 -25.44 3.97 30.67
N GLU A 38 -24.88 4.78 29.77
CA GLU A 38 -24.36 4.32 28.48
C GLU A 38 -22.83 4.38 28.47
N SER A 39 -22.21 3.24 28.14
CA SER A 39 -20.77 3.16 27.90
C SER A 39 -20.49 2.99 26.41
N PHE A 40 -19.58 3.80 25.86
CA PHE A 40 -19.11 3.64 24.49
C PHE A 40 -17.60 3.85 24.39
N THR A 41 -16.99 3.28 23.35
CA THR A 41 -15.57 3.45 23.05
C THR A 41 -15.41 3.96 21.63
N VAL A 42 -14.70 5.08 21.47
CA VAL A 42 -14.46 5.69 20.16
C VAL A 42 -12.95 5.79 19.94
N PRO A 43 -12.43 5.38 18.77
CA PRO A 43 -11.05 5.65 18.41
C PRO A 43 -10.85 7.14 18.14
N ILE A 44 -9.90 7.75 18.85
CA ILE A 44 -9.53 9.16 18.69
C ILE A 44 -8.23 9.22 17.91
N GLU A 45 -8.21 10.04 16.85
CA GLU A 45 -7.06 10.15 15.94
C GLU A 45 -6.04 11.18 16.42
N ASP A 46 -6.52 12.29 16.99
CA ASP A 46 -5.71 13.37 17.55
C ASP A 46 -6.19 13.67 18.98
N PRO A 47 -5.38 13.36 20.02
CA PRO A 47 -5.73 13.65 21.41
C PRO A 47 -5.66 15.15 21.74
N PHE A 48 -5.12 16.01 20.87
CA PHE A 48 -5.09 17.45 21.07
C PHE A 48 -6.40 18.14 20.64
N VAL A 49 -7.32 17.41 20.00
CA VAL A 49 -8.63 17.93 19.64
C VAL A 49 -9.62 17.65 20.78
N PRO A 50 -10.21 18.68 21.41
CA PRO A 50 -11.16 18.47 22.50
C PRO A 50 -12.47 17.86 22.00
N ILE A 51 -13.13 17.09 22.86
CA ILE A 51 -14.46 16.53 22.60
C ILE A 51 -15.51 17.56 23.00
N GLY A 52 -16.28 18.06 22.04
CA GLY A 52 -17.45 18.89 22.27
C GLY A 52 -18.66 18.04 22.63
N ILE A 53 -19.27 18.34 23.77
CA ILE A 53 -20.47 17.69 24.31
C ILE A 53 -21.61 18.69 24.20
N LYS A 54 -22.73 18.28 23.63
CA LYS A 54 -23.94 19.12 23.50
C LYS A 54 -25.17 18.34 23.94
N VAL A 55 -25.98 18.94 24.80
CA VAL A 55 -27.22 18.37 25.32
C VAL A 55 -28.40 19.07 24.64
N PHE A 56 -29.41 18.28 24.28
CA PHE A 56 -30.61 18.74 23.59
C PHE A 56 -31.86 18.10 24.19
N ASP A 57 -32.97 18.82 24.13
CA ASP A 57 -34.32 18.33 24.44
C ASP A 57 -34.95 17.82 23.14
N TYR A 58 -35.56 16.63 23.16
CA TYR A 58 -36.18 16.05 21.98
C TYR A 58 -37.64 16.48 21.83
N ASP A 59 -37.97 17.15 20.72
CA ASP A 59 -39.34 17.58 20.42
C ASP A 59 -39.91 16.86 19.19
N TRP A 60 -41.07 16.22 19.34
CA TRP A 60 -41.72 15.54 18.24
C TRP A 60 -42.25 16.54 17.20
N GLY A 61 -41.60 16.59 16.03
CA GLY A 61 -42.06 17.36 14.87
C GLY A 61 -41.57 18.82 14.82
N LEU A 62 -40.72 19.22 15.75
CA LEU A 62 -40.04 20.53 15.79
C LEU A 62 -38.52 20.35 15.84
N GLN A 63 -37.78 21.46 15.83
CA GLN A 63 -36.33 21.45 16.02
C GLN A 63 -36.04 21.31 17.52
N ASP A 64 -35.30 20.26 17.89
CA ASP A 64 -34.82 19.99 19.25
C ASP A 64 -34.20 21.23 19.95
N ASP A 65 -34.67 21.53 21.16
CA ASP A 65 -34.20 22.65 21.96
C ASP A 65 -32.79 22.41 22.52
N PHE A 66 -31.95 23.44 22.52
CA PHE A 66 -30.57 23.35 23.02
C PHE A 66 -30.53 23.53 24.53
N MET A 67 -30.00 22.55 25.25
CA MET A 67 -29.94 22.54 26.72
C MET A 67 -28.56 22.90 27.27
N GLY A 68 -27.51 22.94 26.45
CA GLY A 68 -26.18 23.39 26.87
C GLY A 68 -25.03 22.63 26.21
N SER A 69 -23.82 23.15 26.37
CA SER A 69 -22.60 22.55 25.82
C SER A 69 -21.41 22.61 26.77
N ALA A 70 -20.55 21.61 26.68
CA ALA A 70 -19.28 21.53 27.39
C ALA A 70 -18.18 21.02 26.44
N THR A 71 -16.93 21.28 26.79
CA THR A 71 -15.76 20.75 26.06
C THR A 71 -14.88 19.96 27.01
N LEU A 72 -14.50 18.76 26.59
CA LEU A 72 -13.59 17.88 27.30
C LEU A 72 -12.22 17.90 26.61
N ASP A 73 -11.21 18.40 27.30
CA ASP A 73 -9.82 18.34 26.85
C ASP A 73 -9.18 17.01 27.27
N LEU A 74 -8.85 16.19 26.28
CA LEU A 74 -8.29 14.85 26.48
C LEU A 74 -6.85 14.88 27.02
N THR A 75 -6.15 16.01 26.85
CA THR A 75 -4.77 16.15 27.33
C THR A 75 -4.67 16.22 28.85
N THR A 76 -5.79 16.52 29.52
CA THR A 76 -5.88 16.57 30.99
C THR A 76 -6.04 15.19 31.63
N LEU A 77 -6.25 14.13 30.85
CA LEU A 77 -6.52 12.79 31.32
C LEU A 77 -5.24 11.95 31.47
N GLU A 78 -5.14 11.21 32.57
CA GLU A 78 -4.08 10.20 32.74
C GLU A 78 -4.36 8.96 31.87
N LEU A 79 -3.32 8.50 31.15
CA LEU A 79 -3.45 7.33 30.27
C LEU A 79 -3.78 6.05 31.06
N ALA A 80 -4.74 5.28 30.55
CA ALA A 80 -5.23 4.01 31.07
C ALA A 80 -5.81 4.05 32.49
N LYS A 81 -6.20 5.25 32.98
CA LYS A 81 -6.89 5.43 34.25
C LYS A 81 -8.23 6.12 34.02
N THR A 82 -9.25 5.69 34.76
CA THR A 82 -10.59 6.29 34.70
C THR A 82 -10.62 7.58 35.50
N ALA A 83 -11.02 8.67 34.84
CA ALA A 83 -11.26 9.97 35.47
C ALA A 83 -12.77 10.22 35.50
N GLU A 84 -13.29 10.56 36.68
CA GLU A 84 -14.65 11.06 36.85
C GLU A 84 -14.63 12.59 36.72
N LEU A 85 -15.42 13.12 35.80
CA LEU A 85 -15.43 14.53 35.43
C LEU A 85 -16.85 15.07 35.61
N SER A 86 -17.00 16.17 36.35
CA SER A 86 -18.21 16.99 36.31
C SER A 86 -17.93 18.20 35.41
N LEU A 87 -18.65 18.30 34.30
CA LEU A 87 -18.50 19.40 33.33
C LEU A 87 -19.74 20.30 33.39
N THR A 88 -19.53 21.59 33.66
CA THR A 88 -20.61 22.59 33.64
C THR A 88 -21.03 22.90 32.20
N LEU A 89 -22.33 22.85 31.93
CA LEU A 89 -22.93 23.16 30.64
C LEU A 89 -23.12 24.67 30.49
N GLN A 90 -22.68 25.21 29.35
CA GLN A 90 -22.76 26.62 29.01
C GLN A 90 -23.45 26.83 27.66
N ASP A 91 -24.09 28.00 27.50
CA ASP A 91 -24.58 28.46 26.21
C ASP A 91 -23.53 29.35 25.52
N PRO A 92 -23.06 29.00 24.31
CA PRO A 92 -22.21 29.87 23.51
C PRO A 92 -22.81 31.27 23.25
N SER A 93 -24.14 31.40 23.34
CA SER A 93 -24.90 32.64 23.13
C SER A 93 -25.10 33.46 24.40
N ARG A 94 -24.92 32.84 25.59
CA ARG A 94 -25.12 33.45 26.91
C ARG A 94 -24.10 32.88 27.92
N PRO A 95 -22.87 33.42 27.97
CA PRO A 95 -21.79 32.85 28.77
C PRO A 95 -22.00 32.94 30.29
N ASP A 96 -22.87 33.83 30.77
CA ASP A 96 -23.09 34.07 32.21
C ASP A 96 -24.18 33.17 32.83
N ALA A 97 -24.83 32.30 32.03
CA ALA A 97 -25.87 31.39 32.50
C ALA A 97 -25.32 29.96 32.62
N SER A 98 -25.26 29.44 33.85
CA SER A 98 -24.99 28.01 34.09
C SER A 98 -26.24 27.20 33.73
N LEU A 99 -26.11 26.27 32.78
CA LEU A 99 -27.21 25.44 32.26
C LEU A 99 -27.21 24.01 32.82
N GLY A 100 -26.57 23.80 33.97
CA GLY A 100 -26.47 22.50 34.66
C GLY A 100 -25.09 21.85 34.51
N GLU A 101 -24.97 20.60 34.95
CA GLU A 101 -23.72 19.84 34.90
C GLU A 101 -23.93 18.46 34.29
N ILE A 102 -22.93 17.94 33.59
CA ILE A 102 -22.89 16.56 33.08
C ILE A 102 -21.72 15.81 33.72
N ILE A 103 -22.01 14.64 34.28
CA ILE A 103 -21.02 13.78 34.93
C ILE A 103 -20.63 12.66 33.96
N LEU A 104 -19.33 12.45 33.77
CA LEU A 104 -18.77 11.48 32.83
C LEU A 104 -17.63 10.70 33.49
N ALA A 105 -17.58 9.38 33.26
CA ALA A 105 -16.41 8.56 33.55
C ALA A 105 -15.64 8.31 32.24
N VAL A 106 -14.43 8.87 32.12
CA VAL A 106 -13.65 8.83 30.88
C VAL A 106 -12.33 8.09 31.12
N THR A 107 -11.98 7.16 30.24
CA THR A 107 -10.69 6.45 30.27
C THR A 107 -10.01 6.55 28.91
N LEU A 108 -8.77 7.08 28.88
CA LEU A 108 -8.01 7.24 27.65
C LEU A 108 -6.98 6.12 27.50
N HIS A 109 -7.18 5.19 26.57
CA HIS A 109 -6.24 4.07 26.34
C HIS A 109 -5.32 4.31 25.14
N PRO A 110 -3.98 4.17 25.29
CA PRO A 110 -3.07 4.14 24.16
C PRO A 110 -3.30 2.84 23.38
N LYS A 111 -3.60 2.96 22.08
CA LYS A 111 -3.88 1.81 21.21
C LYS A 111 -2.75 1.58 20.21
N THR A 112 -2.40 0.32 20.02
CA THR A 112 -1.40 -0.09 19.01
C THR A 112 -2.01 -0.09 17.61
N GLN A 113 -1.16 -0.12 16.59
CA GLN A 113 -1.61 -0.21 15.20
C GLN A 113 -2.40 -1.50 14.92
N GLU A 114 -2.07 -2.60 15.59
CA GLU A 114 -2.77 -3.88 15.42
C GLU A 114 -4.20 -3.81 15.96
N ASP A 115 -4.41 -3.17 17.11
CA ASP A 115 -5.74 -2.95 17.68
C ASP A 115 -6.61 -2.05 16.76
N LYS A 116 -5.98 -1.04 16.15
CA LYS A 116 -6.63 -0.14 15.20
C LYS A 116 -7.07 -0.89 13.94
N GLU A 117 -6.20 -1.74 13.36
CA GLU A 117 -6.52 -2.56 12.18
C GLU A 117 -7.63 -3.59 12.47
N GLN A 118 -7.63 -4.23 13.64
CA GLN A 118 -8.69 -5.16 14.05
C GLN A 118 -10.05 -4.48 14.25
N TYR A 119 -10.08 -3.27 14.79
CA TYR A 119 -11.31 -2.50 14.94
C TYR A 119 -11.94 -2.14 13.58
N PHE A 120 -11.11 -1.76 12.60
CA PHE A 120 -11.58 -1.43 11.26
C PHE A 120 -12.07 -2.64 10.47
N GLN A 121 -11.48 -3.83 10.67
CA GLN A 121 -11.96 -5.07 10.05
C GLN A 121 -13.35 -5.49 10.54
N LYS A 122 -13.71 -5.20 11.81
CA LYS A 122 -15.00 -5.61 12.40
C LYS A 122 -16.20 -4.74 11.99
N THR A 123 -15.98 -3.52 11.50
CA THR A 123 -17.05 -2.50 11.31
C THR A 123 -17.41 -2.27 9.82
N SER A 124 -17.24 -3.28 8.97
CA SER A 124 -17.41 -3.16 7.51
C SER A 124 -18.86 -2.92 7.07
N ARG A 125 -19.32 -1.65 7.12
CA ARG A 125 -20.38 -1.14 6.24
C ARG A 125 -19.75 -0.22 5.19
N THR A 126 -19.80 -0.69 3.94
CA THR A 126 -19.06 -0.22 2.75
C THR A 126 -19.24 1.27 2.42
N GLN A 127 -20.32 1.92 2.87
CA GLN A 127 -20.62 3.32 2.56
C GLN A 127 -19.93 4.33 3.50
N ASP A 128 -19.56 3.93 4.72
CA ASP A 128 -18.98 4.83 5.72
C ASP A 128 -17.46 5.02 5.55
N VAL A 129 -16.78 4.05 4.94
CA VAL A 129 -15.31 4.03 4.83
C VAL A 129 -14.79 5.11 3.87
N ASN A 130 -15.51 5.35 2.76
CA ASN A 130 -15.14 6.36 1.76
C ASN A 130 -15.16 7.80 2.28
N LYS A 131 -16.07 8.13 3.20
CA LYS A 131 -16.14 9.48 3.83
C LYS A 131 -15.12 9.65 4.96
N ARG A 132 -14.60 8.57 5.54
CA ARG A 132 -13.73 8.57 6.73
C ARG A 132 -12.23 8.50 6.42
N LEU A 133 -11.86 8.07 5.21
CA LEU A 133 -10.49 8.07 4.68
C LEU A 133 -9.93 9.47 4.34
N LYS A 134 -10.71 10.55 4.56
CA LYS A 134 -10.18 11.93 4.52
C LYS A 134 -9.29 12.25 5.73
N SER A 135 -9.29 11.41 6.78
CA SER A 135 -8.42 11.60 7.93
C SER A 135 -7.05 10.91 7.74
N GLN A 136 -6.00 11.68 7.99
CA GLN A 136 -4.61 11.27 7.89
C GLN A 136 -4.32 10.11 8.85
N ILE A 137 -3.87 8.99 8.29
CA ILE A 137 -3.33 7.88 9.08
C ILE A 137 -1.87 8.20 9.38
N TRP A 138 -1.60 8.89 10.48
CA TRP A 138 -0.24 8.97 11.00
C TRP A 138 0.14 7.60 11.57
N SER A 139 0.98 6.85 10.85
CA SER A 139 1.94 5.96 11.49
C SER A 139 3.02 6.85 12.09
N SER A 140 3.36 6.68 13.37
CA SER A 140 4.22 7.59 14.14
C SER A 140 5.46 8.07 13.36
N VAL A 141 5.38 9.25 12.76
CA VAL A 141 6.47 9.94 12.07
C VAL A 141 6.63 11.27 12.78
N VAL A 142 7.76 11.45 13.45
CA VAL A 142 8.13 12.75 14.03
C VAL A 142 8.77 13.57 12.92
N THR A 143 8.03 14.51 12.36
CA THR A 143 8.59 15.49 11.42
C THR A 143 9.17 16.65 12.24
N ILE A 144 10.50 16.68 12.37
CA ILE A 144 11.19 17.77 13.05
C ILE A 144 11.59 18.80 11.99
N VAL A 145 10.97 19.99 12.03
CA VAL A 145 11.33 21.14 11.19
C VAL A 145 12.06 22.14 12.08
N LEU A 146 13.35 22.35 11.82
CA LEU A 146 14.10 23.44 12.44
C LEU A 146 13.72 24.74 11.72
N VAL A 147 13.07 25.66 12.45
CA VAL A 147 12.55 26.91 11.90
C VAL A 147 13.58 28.04 12.06
N GLU A 148 13.98 28.34 13.31
CA GLU A 148 15.01 29.34 13.61
C GLU A 148 15.62 29.08 15.01
N GLY A 149 16.85 29.52 15.24
CA GLY A 149 17.47 29.58 16.57
C GLY A 149 17.64 31.04 17.00
N LYS A 150 17.16 31.39 18.20
CA LYS A 150 17.24 32.75 18.76
C LYS A 150 18.02 32.73 20.07
N ASN A 151 18.85 33.75 20.31
CA ASN A 151 19.62 33.94 21.54
C ASN A 151 20.49 32.73 21.94
N LEU A 152 21.13 32.08 20.96
CA LEU A 152 22.05 30.97 21.23
C LEU A 152 23.33 31.52 21.87
N LEU A 153 23.72 30.94 23.01
CA LEU A 153 24.92 31.36 23.72
C LEU A 153 26.18 30.96 22.93
N PRO A 154 27.16 31.86 22.78
CA PRO A 154 28.46 31.48 22.24
C PRO A 154 29.13 30.49 23.19
N CYS A 155 29.65 29.40 22.63
CA CYS A 155 30.33 28.32 23.34
C CYS A 155 31.70 28.75 23.91
N ASP A 156 32.28 29.81 23.35
CA ASP A 156 33.57 30.38 23.76
C ASP A 156 33.41 31.88 24.04
N PRO A 157 33.61 32.33 25.30
CA PRO A 157 33.47 33.73 25.69
C PRO A 157 34.55 34.65 25.10
N GLU A 158 35.66 34.10 24.59
CA GLU A 158 36.78 34.92 24.08
C GLU A 158 36.69 35.20 22.57
N THR A 159 36.16 34.27 21.78
CA THR A 159 36.12 34.38 20.31
C THR A 159 34.78 34.80 19.75
N ALA A 160 33.73 34.88 20.58
CA ALA A 160 32.35 35.31 20.25
C ALA A 160 31.75 34.66 18.98
N THR A 161 32.32 33.54 18.52
CA THR A 161 31.89 32.81 17.32
C THR A 161 31.57 31.39 17.73
N SER A 162 30.46 30.88 17.24
CA SER A 162 30.04 29.50 17.49
C SER A 162 29.33 29.02 16.25
N ASP A 163 29.63 27.79 15.86
CA ASP A 163 28.97 27.10 14.75
C ASP A 163 27.90 26.16 15.35
N PRO A 164 26.70 26.68 15.71
CA PRO A 164 25.65 25.83 16.26
C PRO A 164 25.21 24.82 15.20
N TYR A 165 25.26 23.54 15.55
CA TYR A 165 24.71 22.47 14.73
C TYR A 165 23.70 21.67 15.54
N CYS A 166 22.60 21.30 14.91
CA CYS A 166 21.63 20.39 15.49
C CYS A 166 21.91 18.98 14.97
N LYS A 167 22.21 18.03 15.88
CA LYS A 167 22.43 16.63 15.53
C LYS A 167 21.30 15.78 16.08
N PHE A 168 20.41 15.33 15.19
CA PHE A 168 19.42 14.32 15.53
C PHE A 168 20.07 12.94 15.52
N ARG A 169 20.12 12.29 16.68
CA ARG A 169 20.55 10.89 16.78
C ARG A 169 19.31 10.01 16.85
N MET A 170 18.78 9.63 15.69
CA MET A 170 17.80 8.56 15.62
C MET A 170 18.51 7.24 15.96
N ARG A 171 17.92 6.44 16.84
CA ARG A 171 18.49 5.14 17.24
C ARG A 171 18.61 4.26 16.00
N ASP A 172 19.80 3.78 15.67
CA ASP A 172 20.04 2.98 14.45
C ASP A 172 19.14 1.73 14.41
N ILE A 173 18.10 1.78 13.57
CA ILE A 173 17.16 0.67 13.32
C ILE A 173 17.83 -0.40 12.42
N ARG A 174 19.00 -0.09 11.86
CA ARG A 174 19.74 -0.95 10.91
C ARG A 174 20.51 -2.10 11.53
N ALA A 175 20.56 -2.20 12.86
CA ALA A 175 21.34 -3.23 13.51
C ALA A 175 20.70 -4.62 13.31
N TRP A 176 21.47 -5.57 12.75
CA TRP A 176 20.99 -6.93 12.43
C TRP A 176 20.29 -7.63 13.60
N HIS A 177 20.76 -7.39 14.84
CA HIS A 177 20.18 -7.97 16.06
C HIS A 177 18.76 -7.46 16.41
N ARG A 178 18.27 -6.38 15.77
CA ARG A 178 16.91 -5.84 15.96
C ARG A 178 15.98 -6.10 14.77
N THR A 179 16.46 -6.86 13.77
CA THR A 179 15.70 -7.21 12.56
C THR A 179 14.39 -7.93 12.88
N PHE A 180 14.32 -8.66 13.99
CA PHE A 180 13.16 -9.49 14.34
C PHE A 180 12.09 -8.80 15.21
N HIS A 181 12.32 -7.57 15.67
CA HIS A 181 11.44 -6.93 16.66
C HIS A 181 10.16 -6.29 16.06
N ASN A 182 10.13 -6.05 14.74
CA ASN A 182 8.93 -5.65 13.98
C ASN A 182 9.02 -6.18 12.54
N ILE A 183 8.66 -7.46 12.34
CA ILE A 183 8.81 -8.17 11.06
C ILE A 183 7.87 -7.65 9.95
N LYS A 184 6.79 -6.95 10.33
CA LYS A 184 5.79 -6.39 9.39
C LYS A 184 6.25 -5.07 8.76
N ASP A 185 7.20 -4.38 9.39
CA ASP A 185 7.73 -3.12 8.88
C ASP A 185 9.00 -3.36 8.06
N VAL A 186 8.84 -3.28 6.73
CA VAL A 186 9.91 -3.53 5.76
C VAL A 186 10.77 -2.28 5.57
N GLY A 187 10.20 -1.09 5.71
CA GLY A 187 10.93 0.17 5.50
C GLY A 187 10.06 1.42 5.52
N HIS A 188 10.65 2.55 5.16
CA HIS A 188 9.95 3.83 5.03
C HIS A 188 10.25 4.48 3.68
N LEU A 189 9.23 5.13 3.13
CA LEU A 189 9.30 5.93 1.92
C LEU A 189 8.96 7.38 2.26
N THR A 190 9.90 8.28 2.00
CA THR A 190 9.65 9.72 2.03
C THR A 190 9.43 10.22 0.61
N VAL A 191 8.34 10.97 0.40
CA VAL A 191 7.98 11.58 -0.89
C VAL A 191 7.82 13.07 -0.69
N LYS A 192 8.64 13.87 -1.37
CA LYS A 192 8.52 15.33 -1.39
C LYS A 192 7.88 15.76 -2.69
N VAL A 193 6.71 16.37 -2.57
CA VAL A 193 5.89 16.89 -3.66
C VAL A 193 6.13 18.39 -3.76
N PHE A 194 6.83 18.83 -4.80
CA PHE A 194 7.20 20.23 -4.95
C PHE A 194 6.10 21.03 -5.64
N LYS A 195 5.85 20.73 -6.92
CA LYS A 195 4.96 21.49 -7.79
C LYS A 195 4.53 20.66 -9.00
N ALA A 196 3.46 21.09 -9.68
CA ALA A 196 3.08 20.59 -11.00
C ALA A 196 3.04 21.74 -12.02
N GLN A 197 3.03 21.40 -13.31
CA GLN A 197 2.93 22.36 -14.41
C GLN A 197 2.20 21.75 -15.61
N GLY A 198 1.57 22.59 -16.43
CA GLY A 198 0.94 22.15 -17.68
C GLY A 198 -0.36 21.37 -17.50
N LEU A 199 -1.05 21.53 -16.36
CA LEU A 199 -2.34 20.90 -16.07
C LEU A 199 -3.42 21.40 -17.03
N ALA A 200 -4.45 20.58 -17.27
CA ALA A 200 -5.66 21.03 -17.98
C ALA A 200 -6.44 22.02 -17.12
N SER A 201 -7.10 22.97 -17.76
CA SER A 201 -8.13 23.80 -17.13
C SER A 201 -9.44 23.02 -17.08
N ALA A 202 -9.98 22.81 -15.88
CA ALA A 202 -11.30 22.20 -15.71
C ALA A 202 -12.40 23.23 -15.46
N ASP A 203 -12.08 24.37 -14.83
CA ASP A 203 -13.08 25.39 -14.51
C ASP A 203 -13.49 26.24 -15.70
N LEU A 204 -14.74 26.76 -15.66
CA LEU A 204 -15.27 27.77 -16.60
C LEU A 204 -14.36 29.02 -16.73
N GLY A 205 -13.50 29.28 -15.74
CA GLY A 205 -12.55 30.40 -15.74
C GLY A 205 -11.20 30.12 -16.40
N GLY A 206 -11.00 28.95 -17.02
CA GLY A 206 -9.75 28.58 -17.70
C GLY A 206 -8.59 28.24 -16.75
N LYS A 207 -8.88 27.98 -15.47
CA LYS A 207 -7.92 27.52 -14.46
C LYS A 207 -8.45 26.29 -13.74
N SER A 208 -7.75 25.84 -12.72
CA SER A 208 -8.09 24.71 -11.87
C SER A 208 -7.71 25.01 -10.43
N ASP A 209 -8.29 24.30 -9.49
CA ASP A 209 -7.99 24.23 -8.06
C ASP A 209 -7.28 22.89 -7.73
N PRO A 210 -6.05 22.65 -8.22
CA PRO A 210 -5.42 21.32 -8.14
C PRO A 210 -4.93 20.94 -6.73
N PHE A 211 -5.16 19.69 -6.38
CA PHE A 211 -4.55 18.99 -5.24
C PHE A 211 -4.02 17.62 -5.65
N CYS A 212 -3.05 17.11 -4.90
CA CYS A 212 -2.39 15.83 -5.17
C CYS A 212 -2.69 14.81 -4.07
N VAL A 213 -3.06 13.60 -4.48
CA VAL A 213 -3.32 12.44 -3.63
C VAL A 213 -2.26 11.39 -3.90
N LEU A 214 -1.61 10.91 -2.84
CA LEU A 214 -0.58 9.87 -2.86
C LEU A 214 -1.12 8.62 -2.18
N GLU A 215 -1.03 7.48 -2.87
CA GLU A 215 -1.54 6.19 -2.41
C GLU A 215 -0.44 5.14 -2.44
N LEU A 216 -0.23 4.46 -1.31
CA LEU A 216 0.68 3.34 -1.19
C LEU A 216 0.00 2.19 -0.44
N GLY A 217 -0.43 1.15 -1.18
CA GLY A 217 -1.20 0.05 -0.61
C GLY A 217 -2.56 0.54 -0.10
N ASN A 218 -2.76 0.47 1.22
CA ASN A 218 -3.96 0.97 1.91
C ASN A 218 -3.76 2.37 2.55
N ALA A 219 -2.58 2.96 2.44
CA ALA A 219 -2.31 4.32 2.92
C ALA A 219 -2.62 5.34 1.82
N ARG A 220 -3.34 6.41 2.17
CA ARG A 220 -3.73 7.51 1.28
C ARG A 220 -3.48 8.85 1.98
N LEU A 221 -2.71 9.73 1.36
CA LEU A 221 -2.36 11.05 1.88
C LEU A 221 -2.62 12.11 0.81
N GLN A 222 -2.91 13.35 1.19
CA GLN A 222 -3.20 14.44 0.25
C GLN A 222 -2.50 15.75 0.58
N THR A 223 -2.23 16.56 -0.45
CA THR A 223 -1.75 17.94 -0.33
C THR A 223 -2.90 18.88 0.03
N GLN A 224 -2.55 20.12 0.35
CA GLN A 224 -3.49 21.22 0.28
C GLN A 224 -3.90 21.49 -1.18
N THR A 225 -5.04 22.14 -1.35
CA THR A 225 -5.55 22.61 -2.63
C THR A 225 -4.97 23.99 -2.94
N GLU A 226 -4.44 24.16 -4.15
CA GLU A 226 -3.94 25.46 -4.62
C GLU A 226 -4.96 26.05 -5.58
N TYR A 227 -5.49 27.23 -5.29
CA TYR A 227 -6.64 27.76 -6.02
C TYR A 227 -6.24 28.50 -7.31
N LYS A 228 -7.03 28.33 -8.37
CA LYS A 228 -7.01 29.06 -9.65
C LYS A 228 -5.60 29.09 -10.26
N THR A 229 -5.01 27.92 -10.43
CA THR A 229 -3.66 27.75 -11.00
C THR A 229 -3.52 26.45 -11.80
N LEU A 230 -2.79 26.51 -12.92
CA LEU A 230 -2.37 25.34 -13.70
C LEU A 230 -0.93 24.91 -13.39
N THR A 231 -0.28 25.64 -12.46
CA THR A 231 1.10 25.42 -12.02
C THR A 231 1.20 25.46 -10.48
N PRO A 232 0.53 24.55 -9.76
CA PRO A 232 0.47 24.58 -8.31
C PRO A 232 1.82 24.27 -7.66
N SER A 233 2.07 24.85 -6.49
CA SER A 233 3.28 24.62 -5.70
C SER A 233 2.94 24.23 -4.25
N TRP A 234 3.00 22.92 -3.95
CA TRP A 234 2.62 22.41 -2.63
C TRP A 234 3.78 22.36 -1.62
N ASN A 235 5.00 22.08 -2.08
CA ASN A 235 6.21 21.89 -1.26
C ASN A 235 6.00 21.03 0.01
N LYS A 236 5.25 19.94 -0.11
CA LYS A 236 4.84 19.07 1.00
C LYS A 236 5.63 17.77 1.04
N ILE A 237 5.96 17.30 2.23
CA ILE A 237 6.66 16.03 2.46
C ILE A 237 5.67 15.04 3.06
N PHE A 238 5.63 13.84 2.50
CA PHE A 238 4.85 12.70 2.98
C PHE A 238 5.78 11.56 3.35
N THR A 239 5.42 10.83 4.40
CA THR A 239 6.15 9.64 4.82
C THR A 239 5.18 8.47 4.87
N PHE A 240 5.56 7.36 4.26
CA PHE A 240 4.80 6.12 4.23
C PHE A 240 5.61 4.99 4.89
N ASN A 241 4.92 4.14 5.64
CA ASN A 241 5.47 2.85 6.04
C ASN A 241 5.34 1.87 4.87
N VAL A 242 6.47 1.34 4.43
CA VAL A 242 6.56 0.34 3.36
C VAL A 242 6.32 -1.02 3.99
N LYS A 243 5.11 -1.56 3.79
CA LYS A 243 4.76 -2.90 4.23
C LYS A 243 5.20 -3.99 3.25
N ASP A 244 5.30 -3.68 1.95
CA ASP A 244 5.80 -4.59 0.90
C ASP A 244 6.58 -3.76 -0.14
N ILE A 245 7.82 -4.14 -0.44
CA ILE A 245 8.70 -3.42 -1.38
C ILE A 245 8.23 -3.56 -2.83
N ASN A 246 7.37 -4.55 -3.12
CA ASN A 246 6.80 -4.78 -4.44
C ASN A 246 5.57 -3.89 -4.72
N ASN A 247 5.18 -3.03 -3.77
CA ASN A 247 4.09 -2.08 -3.98
C ASN A 247 4.47 -0.98 -4.99
N VAL A 248 3.44 -0.29 -5.45
CA VAL A 248 3.53 0.82 -6.39
C VAL A 248 2.98 2.05 -5.69
N LEU A 249 3.75 3.14 -5.68
CA LEU A 249 3.29 4.45 -5.24
C LEU A 249 2.46 5.06 -6.38
N GLU A 250 1.17 5.25 -6.15
CA GLU A 250 0.28 5.94 -7.08
C GLU A 250 0.16 7.39 -6.63
N ILE A 251 0.33 8.35 -7.55
CA ILE A 251 0.01 9.75 -7.26
C ILE A 251 -0.91 10.30 -8.34
N THR A 252 -2.01 10.89 -7.89
CA THR A 252 -3.07 11.41 -8.73
C THR A 252 -3.29 12.88 -8.40
N VAL A 253 -3.38 13.71 -9.43
CA VAL A 253 -3.74 15.12 -9.32
C VAL A 253 -5.21 15.25 -9.70
N TYR A 254 -5.96 15.91 -8.84
CA TYR A 254 -7.38 16.17 -8.99
C TYR A 254 -7.63 17.67 -8.96
N ASP A 255 -8.77 18.06 -9.50
CA ASP A 255 -9.36 19.39 -9.34
C ASP A 255 -10.42 19.37 -8.23
N GLU A 256 -10.41 20.36 -7.35
CA GLU A 256 -11.42 20.50 -6.29
C GLU A 256 -12.49 21.54 -6.65
N ASP A 257 -13.61 21.06 -7.16
CA ASP A 257 -14.77 21.92 -7.42
C ASP A 257 -15.69 21.99 -6.19
N ARG A 258 -16.18 23.19 -5.87
CA ARG A 258 -17.05 23.42 -4.69
C ARG A 258 -18.37 22.65 -4.74
N ASP A 259 -18.90 22.39 -5.95
CA ASP A 259 -20.25 21.85 -6.15
C ASP A 259 -20.30 20.55 -6.98
N HIS A 260 -19.14 20.02 -7.40
CA HIS A 260 -19.05 18.84 -8.27
C HIS A 260 -18.11 17.76 -7.76
N LYS A 261 -18.21 16.57 -8.38
CA LYS A 261 -17.33 15.43 -8.10
C LYS A 261 -15.94 15.77 -8.64
N VAL A 262 -14.93 15.77 -7.76
CA VAL A 262 -13.52 16.08 -8.09
C VAL A 262 -13.10 15.58 -9.48
N GLU A 263 -12.61 16.50 -10.31
CA GLU A 263 -12.19 16.19 -11.68
C GLU A 263 -10.78 15.60 -11.71
N PHE A 264 -10.53 14.67 -12.63
CA PHE A 264 -9.22 14.04 -12.78
C PHE A 264 -8.32 14.86 -13.69
N LEU A 265 -7.18 15.33 -13.18
CA LEU A 265 -6.21 16.11 -13.95
C LEU A 265 -5.01 15.29 -14.44
N GLY A 266 -4.69 14.18 -13.75
CA GLY A 266 -3.64 13.27 -14.22
C GLY A 266 -3.11 12.33 -13.14
N LYS A 267 -2.47 11.23 -13.55
CA LYS A 267 -1.95 10.21 -12.63
C LYS A 267 -0.58 9.70 -13.05
N ILE A 268 0.20 9.27 -12.07
CA ILE A 268 1.43 8.51 -12.25
C ILE A 268 1.45 7.34 -11.26
N ALA A 269 2.20 6.30 -11.60
CA ALA A 269 2.44 5.17 -10.71
C ALA A 269 3.92 4.75 -10.79
N ILE A 270 4.57 4.65 -9.64
CA ILE A 270 6.02 4.45 -9.52
C ILE A 270 6.25 3.21 -8.66
N PRO A 271 6.73 2.10 -9.24
CA PRO A 271 7.13 0.93 -8.46
C PRO A 271 8.25 1.29 -7.49
N LEU A 272 8.14 0.89 -6.22
CA LEU A 272 9.11 1.27 -5.20
C LEU A 272 10.54 0.83 -5.53
N LEU A 273 10.70 -0.37 -6.12
CA LEU A 273 11.97 -0.90 -6.60
C LEU A 273 12.62 -0.09 -7.75
N ARG A 274 11.89 0.85 -8.36
CA ARG A 274 12.39 1.74 -9.42
C ARG A 274 12.72 3.15 -8.93
N ILE A 275 12.50 3.43 -7.65
CA ILE A 275 12.79 4.74 -7.06
C ILE A 275 14.31 4.96 -7.00
N ARG A 276 14.73 6.15 -7.41
CA ARG A 276 16.11 6.63 -7.27
C ARG A 276 16.16 7.59 -6.09
N ASN A 277 16.90 7.20 -5.06
CA ASN A 277 16.94 7.96 -3.81
C ASN A 277 17.54 9.35 -3.99
N GLY A 278 16.82 10.37 -3.53
CA GLY A 278 17.28 11.76 -3.47
C GLY A 278 17.35 12.47 -4.83
N GLU A 279 16.90 11.84 -5.92
CA GLU A 279 16.87 12.48 -7.24
C GLU A 279 15.58 13.30 -7.39
N LYS A 280 15.73 14.62 -7.55
CA LYS A 280 14.61 15.52 -7.86
C LYS A 280 14.32 15.49 -9.36
N ARG A 281 13.13 15.02 -9.74
CA ARG A 281 12.79 14.76 -11.15
C ARG A 281 11.36 15.12 -11.53
N TRP A 282 11.18 15.53 -12.78
CA TRP A 282 9.86 15.71 -13.40
C TRP A 282 9.29 14.39 -13.92
N PHE A 283 8.03 14.13 -13.58
CA PHE A 283 7.26 12.97 -14.00
C PHE A 283 6.07 13.44 -14.84
N ALA A 284 5.91 12.91 -16.05
CA ALA A 284 4.77 13.25 -16.90
C ALA A 284 3.49 12.58 -16.38
N LEU A 285 2.43 13.38 -16.21
CA LEU A 285 1.11 12.88 -15.81
C LEU A 285 0.43 12.18 -16.99
N LYS A 286 -0.28 11.09 -16.68
CA LYS A 286 -0.98 10.22 -17.63
C LYS A 286 -2.49 10.20 -17.35
N ASP A 287 -3.25 9.68 -18.30
CA ASP A 287 -4.69 9.45 -18.17
C ASP A 287 -5.02 8.41 -17.08
N LYS A 288 -6.30 8.16 -16.80
CA LYS A 288 -6.72 7.21 -15.74
C LYS A 288 -6.18 5.78 -15.96
N LYS A 289 -6.01 5.35 -17.22
CA LYS A 289 -5.50 4.01 -17.58
C LYS A 289 -3.96 3.97 -17.69
N LEU A 290 -3.27 5.09 -17.45
CA LEU A 290 -1.82 5.31 -17.63
C LEU A 290 -1.27 4.93 -19.02
N ARG A 291 -2.11 4.97 -20.06
CA ARG A 291 -1.74 4.65 -21.44
C ARG A 291 -1.29 5.89 -22.20
N THR A 292 -2.03 6.98 -22.08
CA THR A 292 -1.83 8.22 -22.82
C THR A 292 -1.43 9.37 -21.89
N ARG A 293 -0.93 10.48 -22.45
CA ARG A 293 -0.66 11.68 -21.64
C ARG A 293 -1.96 12.24 -21.10
N ALA A 294 -1.92 12.78 -19.87
CA ALA A 294 -3.06 13.47 -19.32
C ALA A 294 -3.41 14.72 -20.15
N LYS A 295 -4.67 15.16 -20.07
CA LYS A 295 -5.14 16.37 -20.73
C LYS A 295 -4.37 17.58 -20.19
N GLY A 296 -4.09 18.55 -21.06
CA GLY A 296 -3.36 19.78 -20.72
C GLY A 296 -2.12 20.01 -21.60
N ASN A 297 -1.39 21.09 -21.31
CA ASN A 297 -0.19 21.46 -22.06
C ASN A 297 1.06 20.74 -21.52
N GLY A 298 1.14 19.43 -21.76
CA GLY A 298 2.26 18.60 -21.30
C GLY A 298 2.36 18.48 -19.78
N PRO A 299 1.30 17.99 -19.09
CA PRO A 299 1.21 17.98 -17.64
C PRO A 299 2.31 17.16 -16.98
N GLN A 300 2.99 17.76 -15.99
CA GLN A 300 4.12 17.15 -15.27
C GLN A 300 4.10 17.52 -13.79
N ILE A 301 4.64 16.64 -12.95
CA ILE A 301 4.80 16.84 -11.49
C ILE A 301 6.26 16.64 -11.07
N LEU A 302 6.75 17.49 -10.18
CA LEU A 302 8.12 17.49 -9.68
C LEU A 302 8.19 16.83 -8.31
N LEU A 303 8.93 15.73 -8.22
CA LEU A 303 9.01 14.88 -7.04
C LEU A 303 10.46 14.56 -6.68
N GLU A 304 10.69 14.34 -5.38
CA GLU A 304 11.90 13.72 -4.84
C GLU A 304 11.47 12.60 -3.89
N MET A 305 12.09 11.44 -4.00
CA MET A 305 11.70 10.26 -3.22
C MET A 305 12.93 9.63 -2.57
N ILE A 306 12.78 9.17 -1.34
CA ILE A 306 13.81 8.48 -0.59
C ILE A 306 13.18 7.24 0.02
N ILE A 307 13.60 6.06 -0.44
CA ILE A 307 13.19 4.78 0.12
C ILE A 307 14.32 4.14 0.93
N GLN A 308 13.99 3.73 2.15
CA GLN A 308 14.88 2.98 3.03
C GLN A 308 14.18 1.70 3.45
N TRP A 309 14.79 0.55 3.19
CA TRP A 309 14.16 -0.74 3.46
C TRP A 309 15.20 -1.80 3.85
N ASN A 310 14.75 -2.84 4.55
CA ASN A 310 15.57 -3.98 4.93
C ASN A 310 15.34 -5.15 3.95
N PRO A 311 16.37 -5.58 3.20
CA PRO A 311 16.23 -6.67 2.23
C PRO A 311 15.76 -8.00 2.79
N ILE A 312 16.20 -8.36 3.99
CA ILE A 312 15.84 -9.64 4.63
C ILE A 312 14.38 -9.63 5.07
N ARG A 313 13.93 -8.53 5.69
CA ARG A 313 12.51 -8.38 6.07
C ARG A 313 11.62 -8.39 4.84
N ALA A 314 12.04 -7.73 3.75
CA ALA A 314 11.32 -7.75 2.48
C ALA A 314 11.23 -9.17 1.89
N CYS A 315 12.31 -9.96 1.96
CA CYS A 315 12.31 -11.35 1.49
C CYS A 315 11.28 -12.17 2.27
N ILE A 316 11.30 -12.10 3.61
CA ILE A 316 10.35 -12.82 4.47
C ILE A 316 8.92 -12.35 4.20
N ARG A 317 8.71 -11.04 4.05
CA ARG A 317 7.39 -10.45 3.75
C ARG A 317 6.82 -10.92 2.41
N THR A 318 7.67 -11.17 1.43
CA THR A 318 7.28 -11.63 0.09
C THR A 318 6.65 -13.03 0.11
N LEU A 319 7.02 -13.86 1.10
CA LEU A 319 6.49 -15.22 1.29
C LEU A 319 5.20 -15.27 2.12
N ASN A 320 4.77 -14.13 2.67
CA ASN A 320 3.52 -13.99 3.41
C ASN A 320 2.40 -13.50 2.49
N PRO A 321 1.11 -13.64 2.85
CA PRO A 321 0.01 -13.16 2.01
C PRO A 321 0.12 -11.66 1.71
N ARG A 322 -0.21 -11.29 0.47
CA ARG A 322 -0.25 -9.88 0.05
C ARG A 322 -1.41 -9.18 0.77
N GLU A 323 -1.19 -7.93 1.18
CA GLU A 323 -2.29 -7.13 1.74
C GLU A 323 -3.30 -6.80 0.64
N GLU A 324 -4.56 -7.18 0.87
CA GLU A 324 -5.66 -6.83 -0.01
C GLU A 324 -5.97 -5.33 0.13
N LYS A 325 -6.26 -4.69 -1.01
CA LYS A 325 -6.78 -3.32 -1.01
C LYS A 325 -8.20 -3.37 -0.44
N TYR A 326 -8.51 -2.58 0.59
CA TYR A 326 -9.84 -2.57 1.20
C TYR A 326 -10.97 -2.19 0.22
N MET A 327 -10.63 -1.47 -0.85
CA MET A 327 -11.54 -1.09 -1.91
C MET A 327 -11.06 -1.68 -3.23
N GLN A 328 -11.62 -2.83 -3.60
CA GLN A 328 -11.49 -3.41 -4.94
C GLN A 328 -12.88 -3.44 -5.57
N THR A 329 -13.02 -2.78 -6.71
CA THR A 329 -14.23 -2.92 -7.52
C THR A 329 -14.18 -4.28 -8.20
N GLU A 330 -15.17 -5.13 -7.94
CA GLU A 330 -15.26 -6.41 -8.64
C GLU A 330 -15.37 -6.20 -10.14
N VAL A 331 -14.54 -6.90 -10.91
CA VAL A 331 -14.54 -6.80 -12.37
C VAL A 331 -15.77 -7.53 -12.88
N LYS A 332 -16.74 -6.78 -13.41
CA LYS A 332 -17.92 -7.32 -14.11
C LYS A 332 -17.49 -8.15 -15.32
N PHE A 333 -18.32 -9.11 -15.73
CA PHE A 333 -18.08 -9.85 -16.97
C PHE A 333 -17.99 -8.90 -18.17
N LYS A 334 -16.92 -9.03 -18.95
CA LYS A 334 -16.69 -8.27 -20.18
C LYS A 334 -16.16 -9.23 -21.24
N ARG A 335 -16.90 -9.41 -22.34
CA ARG A 335 -16.53 -10.36 -23.43
C ARG A 335 -15.10 -10.14 -23.93
N GLN A 336 -14.69 -8.88 -24.12
CA GLN A 336 -13.33 -8.55 -24.58
C GLN A 336 -12.25 -9.04 -23.59
N VAL A 337 -12.47 -8.86 -22.29
CA VAL A 337 -11.56 -9.33 -21.23
C VAL A 337 -11.49 -10.85 -21.21
N PHE A 338 -12.62 -11.52 -21.35
CA PHE A 338 -12.68 -12.99 -21.44
C PHE A 338 -11.87 -13.51 -22.63
N VAL A 339 -12.13 -12.99 -23.84
CA VAL A 339 -11.42 -13.42 -25.06
C VAL A 339 -9.92 -13.17 -24.94
N LYS A 340 -9.52 -12.00 -24.43
CA LYS A 340 -8.11 -11.67 -24.15
C LYS A 340 -7.47 -12.68 -23.19
N ASN A 341 -8.13 -13.03 -22.09
CA ASN A 341 -7.62 -14.01 -21.12
C ASN A 341 -7.50 -15.41 -21.71
N VAL A 342 -8.43 -15.82 -22.58
CA VAL A 342 -8.35 -17.10 -23.31
C VAL A 342 -7.17 -17.12 -24.28
N LEU A 343 -6.94 -16.04 -25.02
CA LEU A 343 -5.80 -15.92 -25.94
C LEU A 343 -4.46 -15.98 -25.20
N ARG A 344 -4.35 -15.32 -24.04
CA ARG A 344 -3.18 -15.44 -23.14
C ARG A 344 -2.92 -16.89 -22.75
N LEU A 345 -3.97 -17.62 -22.36
CA LEU A 345 -3.86 -19.02 -21.97
C LEU A 345 -3.51 -19.94 -23.16
N LYS A 346 -4.04 -19.66 -24.36
CA LYS A 346 -3.78 -20.44 -25.58
C LYS A 346 -2.29 -20.59 -25.87
N VAL A 347 -1.50 -19.53 -25.66
CA VAL A 347 -0.03 -19.58 -25.87
C VAL A 347 0.60 -20.67 -25.03
N PHE A 348 0.24 -20.77 -23.75
CA PHE A 348 0.76 -21.81 -22.85
C PHE A 348 0.24 -23.19 -23.23
N VAL A 349 -1.05 -23.31 -23.55
CA VAL A 349 -1.63 -24.58 -24.00
C VAL A 349 -0.93 -25.11 -25.25
N MET A 350 -0.59 -24.23 -26.20
CA MET A 350 0.15 -24.63 -27.41
C MET A 350 1.54 -25.18 -27.07
N TYR A 351 2.29 -24.54 -26.15
CA TYR A 351 3.56 -25.10 -25.67
C TYR A 351 3.40 -26.48 -25.03
N PHE A 352 2.35 -26.70 -24.24
CA PHE A 352 2.08 -28.01 -23.65
C PHE A 352 1.72 -29.07 -24.71
N LEU A 353 0.95 -28.69 -25.74
CA LEU A 353 0.61 -29.60 -26.85
C LEU A 353 1.84 -29.94 -27.70
N GLU A 354 2.70 -28.97 -27.99
CA GLU A 354 3.98 -29.21 -28.70
C GLU A 354 4.90 -30.13 -27.91
N PHE A 355 5.02 -29.88 -26.60
CA PHE A 355 5.76 -30.76 -25.70
C PHE A 355 5.17 -32.17 -25.65
N GLY A 356 3.84 -32.30 -25.56
CA GLY A 356 3.14 -33.57 -25.59
C GLY A 356 3.39 -34.36 -26.88
N LYS A 357 3.37 -33.68 -28.04
CA LYS A 357 3.74 -34.28 -29.33
C LYS A 357 5.16 -34.81 -29.32
N LEU A 358 6.12 -34.08 -28.74
CA LEU A 358 7.50 -34.55 -28.65
C LEU A 358 7.60 -35.90 -27.89
N PHE A 359 6.86 -36.08 -26.80
CA PHE A 359 6.81 -37.36 -26.10
C PHE A 359 6.12 -38.44 -26.92
N GLN A 360 5.00 -38.10 -27.56
CA GLN A 360 4.26 -39.05 -28.39
C GLN A 360 5.12 -39.55 -29.56
N ASN A 361 5.82 -38.65 -30.27
CA ASN A 361 6.72 -39.00 -31.37
C ASN A 361 7.88 -39.90 -30.89
N CYS A 362 8.37 -39.70 -29.65
CA CYS A 362 9.36 -40.58 -29.04
C CYS A 362 8.80 -41.96 -28.67
N PHE A 363 7.55 -42.06 -28.23
CA PHE A 363 6.91 -43.34 -27.89
C PHE A 363 6.46 -44.14 -29.11
N GLU A 364 6.09 -43.46 -30.19
CA GLU A 364 5.68 -44.06 -31.47
C GLU A 364 6.87 -44.40 -32.37
N TRP A 365 8.10 -44.10 -31.94
CA TRP A 365 9.35 -44.38 -32.67
C TRP A 365 9.42 -43.75 -34.08
N GLU A 366 8.75 -42.61 -34.31
CA GLU A 366 8.78 -41.91 -35.60
C GLU A 366 10.22 -41.59 -36.04
N SER A 367 11.07 -41.20 -35.08
CA SER A 367 12.51 -41.05 -35.26
C SER A 367 13.26 -42.06 -34.40
N LYS A 368 13.84 -43.09 -35.04
CA LYS A 368 14.53 -44.20 -34.36
C LYS A 368 15.66 -43.72 -33.44
N LEU A 369 16.44 -42.74 -33.88
CA LEU A 369 17.59 -42.22 -33.13
C LEU A 369 17.14 -41.40 -31.91
N GLN A 370 16.16 -40.51 -32.08
CA GLN A 370 15.66 -39.67 -30.99
C GLN A 370 14.93 -40.50 -29.94
N SER A 371 14.15 -41.49 -30.37
CA SER A 371 13.40 -42.38 -29.49
C SER A 371 14.31 -43.31 -28.69
N PHE A 372 15.35 -43.87 -29.32
CA PHE A 372 16.38 -44.63 -28.62
C PHE A 372 17.13 -43.77 -27.60
N ALA A 373 17.56 -42.56 -28.00
CA ALA A 373 18.22 -41.62 -27.08
C ALA A 373 17.31 -41.24 -25.91
N ALA A 374 16.03 -40.95 -26.16
CA ALA A 374 15.05 -40.65 -25.12
C ALA A 374 14.85 -41.83 -24.16
N LEU A 375 14.82 -43.07 -24.66
CA LEU A 375 14.71 -44.27 -23.84
C LEU A 375 15.95 -44.46 -22.95
N VAL A 376 17.16 -44.29 -23.49
CA VAL A 376 18.40 -44.37 -22.71
C VAL A 376 18.42 -43.30 -21.61
N VAL A 377 18.03 -42.06 -21.94
CA VAL A 377 17.90 -40.97 -20.96
C VAL A 377 16.87 -41.31 -19.89
N TRP A 378 15.70 -41.83 -20.28
CA TRP A 378 14.64 -42.22 -19.36
C TRP A 378 15.08 -43.31 -18.38
N VAL A 379 15.69 -44.40 -18.88
CA VAL A 379 16.18 -45.50 -18.03
C VAL A 379 17.27 -45.00 -17.07
N THR A 380 18.21 -44.19 -17.58
CA THR A 380 19.27 -43.60 -16.75
C THR A 380 18.68 -42.69 -15.67
N LEU A 381 17.70 -41.87 -16.03
CA LEU A 381 16.99 -41.00 -15.09
C LEU A 381 16.28 -41.84 -14.04
N CYS A 382 15.47 -42.83 -14.41
CA CYS A 382 14.76 -43.67 -13.44
C CYS A 382 15.69 -44.37 -12.45
N TYR A 383 16.89 -44.77 -12.89
CA TYR A 383 17.86 -45.43 -12.02
C TYR A 383 18.56 -44.47 -11.04
N TYR A 384 18.99 -43.30 -11.51
CA TYR A 384 19.78 -42.35 -10.71
C TYR A 384 18.96 -41.22 -10.07
N PHE A 385 17.69 -41.06 -10.42
CA PHE A 385 16.90 -39.91 -9.99
C PHE A 385 16.68 -39.92 -8.48
N GLN A 386 17.19 -38.89 -7.82
CA GLN A 386 16.98 -38.63 -6.41
C GLN A 386 16.18 -37.32 -6.24
N PRO A 387 15.32 -37.18 -5.21
CA PRO A 387 14.43 -36.03 -5.07
C PRO A 387 15.12 -34.65 -5.08
N TRP A 388 16.35 -34.53 -4.57
CA TRP A 388 17.11 -33.27 -4.58
C TRP A 388 17.54 -32.81 -5.98
N MET A 389 17.48 -33.69 -6.99
CA MET A 389 17.76 -33.35 -8.38
C MET A 389 16.64 -32.50 -9.00
N PHE A 390 15.41 -32.55 -8.46
CA PHE A 390 14.29 -31.77 -8.98
C PHE A 390 14.51 -30.25 -8.85
N PRO A 391 14.83 -29.69 -7.67
CA PRO A 391 15.19 -28.27 -7.56
C PRO A 391 16.39 -27.88 -8.44
N ILE A 392 17.37 -28.76 -8.62
CA ILE A 392 18.52 -28.53 -9.51
C ILE A 392 18.06 -28.40 -10.97
N LEU A 393 17.18 -29.28 -11.44
CA LEU A 393 16.64 -29.20 -12.80
C LEU A 393 15.96 -27.83 -13.02
N VAL A 394 15.19 -27.35 -12.05
CA VAL A 394 14.57 -26.01 -12.09
C VAL A 394 15.63 -24.90 -12.09
N LEU A 395 16.70 -25.03 -11.29
CA LEU A 395 17.83 -24.09 -11.31
C LEU A 395 18.56 -24.07 -12.65
N LEU A 396 18.65 -25.20 -13.35
CA LEU A 396 19.22 -25.26 -14.71
C LEU A 396 18.36 -24.50 -15.72
N VAL A 397 17.03 -24.45 -15.54
CA VAL A 397 16.16 -23.59 -16.36
C VAL A 397 16.46 -22.12 -16.11
N PHE A 398 16.63 -21.70 -14.86
CA PHE A 398 17.10 -20.35 -14.53
C PHE A 398 18.46 -20.04 -15.13
N LEU A 399 19.41 -20.98 -15.05
CA LEU A 399 20.75 -20.82 -15.61
C LEU A 399 20.70 -20.69 -17.14
N LYS A 400 19.95 -21.55 -17.83
CA LYS A 400 19.72 -21.46 -19.28
C LYS A 400 19.16 -20.08 -19.64
N GLN A 401 18.12 -19.64 -18.93
CA GLN A 401 17.48 -18.36 -19.23
C GLN A 401 18.39 -17.15 -18.92
N TYR A 402 19.22 -17.26 -17.87
CA TYR A 402 20.25 -16.28 -17.55
C TYR A 402 21.30 -16.17 -18.67
N ILE A 403 21.80 -17.32 -19.17
CA ILE A 403 22.76 -17.37 -20.28
C ILE A 403 22.14 -16.78 -21.56
N VAL A 404 20.93 -17.21 -21.92
CA VAL A 404 20.20 -16.66 -23.08
C VAL A 404 20.06 -15.16 -22.98
N ARG A 405 19.66 -14.63 -21.81
CA ARG A 405 19.57 -13.17 -21.59
C ARG A 405 20.92 -12.47 -21.65
N SER A 406 21.98 -13.10 -21.16
CA SER A 406 23.34 -12.54 -21.19
C SER A 406 23.91 -12.47 -22.62
N LEU A 407 23.52 -13.41 -23.49
CA LEU A 407 24.00 -13.51 -24.87
C LEU A 407 23.13 -12.73 -25.87
N SER A 408 21.80 -12.83 -25.76
CA SER A 408 20.85 -12.22 -26.70
C SER A 408 20.50 -10.76 -26.37
N GLY A 409 21.05 -10.21 -25.28
CA GLY A 409 20.58 -8.93 -24.72
C GLY A 409 19.15 -9.05 -24.16
N PRO A 410 18.57 -7.94 -23.68
CA PRO A 410 17.19 -7.95 -23.20
C PRO A 410 16.25 -8.28 -24.37
N LEU A 411 15.63 -9.47 -24.33
CA LEU A 411 14.63 -9.89 -25.30
C LEU A 411 13.52 -8.83 -25.38
N GLN A 412 13.45 -8.09 -26.49
CA GLN A 412 12.23 -7.37 -26.84
C GLN A 412 11.19 -8.44 -27.13
N VAL A 413 10.17 -8.53 -26.28
CA VAL A 413 8.94 -9.25 -26.62
C VAL A 413 8.41 -8.58 -27.90
N PRO A 414 8.39 -9.26 -29.06
CA PRO A 414 7.74 -8.72 -30.24
C PRO A 414 6.27 -8.53 -29.90
N TRP A 415 5.78 -7.31 -30.05
CA TRP A 415 4.37 -7.02 -29.87
C TRP A 415 3.70 -7.14 -31.23
N ASP A 416 2.69 -7.98 -31.30
CA ASP A 416 1.68 -7.88 -32.33
C ASP A 416 0.84 -6.64 -31.99
N GLU A 417 0.83 -5.65 -32.88
CA GLU A 417 -0.12 -4.53 -32.83
C GLU A 417 -1.51 -5.06 -33.19
N SER A 418 -2.05 -5.98 -32.38
CA SER A 418 -3.46 -6.33 -32.51
C SER A 418 -4.27 -5.14 -32.01
N GLN A 419 -4.83 -4.40 -32.95
CA GLN A 419 -5.84 -3.36 -32.80
C GLN A 419 -6.78 -3.66 -31.62
N ASP A 420 -6.54 -3.01 -30.48
CA ASP A 420 -7.61 -2.79 -29.50
C ASP A 420 -8.54 -1.78 -30.18
N SER A 421 -9.57 -2.29 -30.85
CA SER A 421 -10.69 -1.49 -31.35
C SER A 421 -11.18 -0.60 -30.22
N ASP A 422 -11.09 0.71 -30.43
CA ASP A 422 -11.81 1.72 -29.67
C ASP A 422 -13.30 1.34 -29.70
N GLY A 423 -13.74 0.62 -28.68
CA GLY A 423 -15.14 0.46 -28.35
C GLY A 423 -15.44 1.51 -27.31
N GLU A 424 -16.16 2.53 -27.73
CA GLU A 424 -16.74 3.56 -26.88
C GLU A 424 -17.33 2.92 -25.60
N ASP A 425 -17.04 3.56 -24.46
CA ASP A 425 -17.68 3.23 -23.19
C ASP A 425 -19.18 3.62 -23.35
N ASP A 426 -20.00 2.70 -23.87
CA ASP A 426 -21.45 2.80 -23.80
C ASP A 426 -21.90 2.54 -22.35
N ASP A 427 -21.87 3.61 -21.56
CA ASP A 427 -22.66 3.77 -20.35
C ASP A 427 -24.12 4.11 -20.71
N GLU A 428 -24.78 3.29 -21.53
CA GLU A 428 -26.23 3.35 -21.70
C GLU A 428 -26.81 1.93 -21.78
N GLU A 429 -27.43 1.49 -20.68
CA GLU A 429 -28.80 0.94 -20.67
C GLU A 429 -29.14 0.42 -19.26
N ASP A 430 -29.47 1.35 -18.36
CA ASP A 430 -30.38 1.08 -17.25
C ASP A 430 -31.82 1.31 -17.74
N LYS A 431 -32.36 0.39 -18.55
CA LYS A 431 -33.81 0.30 -18.79
C LYS A 431 -34.27 -1.14 -19.02
N GLU A 432 -34.37 -1.93 -17.95
CA GLU A 432 -35.30 -3.05 -17.93
C GLU A 432 -36.03 -3.19 -16.58
N LYS A 433 -37.30 -2.75 -16.59
CA LYS A 433 -38.43 -3.43 -15.96
C LYS A 433 -39.38 -3.67 -17.12
N GLU A 434 -39.91 -4.85 -17.41
CA GLU A 434 -40.31 -6.00 -16.61
C GLU A 434 -40.03 -7.25 -17.48
N GLU A 435 -39.60 -8.39 -16.94
CA GLU A 435 -40.48 -9.56 -16.91
C GLU A 435 -39.87 -10.72 -16.08
N LYS A 436 -40.73 -11.34 -15.27
CA LYS A 436 -40.59 -12.65 -14.58
C LYS A 436 -39.36 -12.82 -13.67
N LYS A 437 -39.60 -12.63 -12.37
CA LYS A 437 -38.66 -12.80 -11.24
C LYS A 437 -37.83 -14.11 -11.25
N SER A 438 -38.28 -15.18 -11.91
CA SER A 438 -37.55 -16.46 -11.98
C SER A 438 -36.47 -16.53 -13.09
N LEU A 439 -36.62 -15.79 -14.19
CA LEU A 439 -35.64 -15.78 -15.28
C LEU A 439 -34.46 -14.84 -14.99
N LYS A 440 -34.73 -13.71 -14.30
CA LYS A 440 -33.70 -12.77 -13.88
C LYS A 440 -32.70 -13.40 -12.88
N GLU A 441 -33.19 -14.20 -11.94
CA GLU A 441 -32.33 -14.94 -11.01
C GLU A 441 -31.48 -16.00 -11.72
N ARG A 442 -32.05 -16.70 -12.73
CA ARG A 442 -31.29 -17.64 -13.57
C ARG A 442 -30.24 -16.93 -14.43
N LEU A 443 -30.57 -15.77 -14.98
CA LEU A 443 -29.65 -14.98 -15.78
C LEU A 443 -28.52 -14.40 -14.92
N GLN A 444 -28.84 -13.92 -13.72
CA GLN A 444 -27.88 -13.44 -12.74
C GLN A 444 -26.95 -14.58 -12.27
N ALA A 445 -27.49 -15.77 -12.01
CA ALA A 445 -26.67 -16.95 -11.67
C ALA A 445 -25.72 -17.33 -12.82
N ILE A 446 -26.18 -17.29 -14.07
CA ILE A 446 -25.31 -17.52 -15.25
C ILE A 446 -24.25 -16.43 -15.35
N GLN A 447 -24.61 -15.17 -15.07
CA GLN A 447 -23.67 -14.05 -15.09
C GLN A 447 -22.60 -14.17 -13.99
N GLU A 448 -22.97 -14.59 -12.79
CA GLU A 448 -22.04 -14.85 -11.68
C GLU A 448 -21.10 -16.02 -12.00
N VAL A 449 -21.63 -17.11 -12.57
CA VAL A 449 -20.81 -18.26 -12.99
C VAL A 449 -19.84 -17.87 -14.10
N THR A 450 -20.32 -17.17 -15.13
CA THR A 450 -19.46 -16.73 -16.25
C THR A 450 -18.41 -15.70 -15.81
N GLN A 451 -18.75 -14.79 -14.89
CA GLN A 451 -17.79 -13.90 -14.24
C GLN A 451 -16.76 -14.70 -13.42
N GLY A 452 -17.20 -15.72 -12.67
CA GLY A 452 -16.33 -16.64 -11.95
C GLY A 452 -15.33 -17.34 -12.87
N VAL A 453 -15.79 -17.86 -14.02
CA VAL A 453 -14.93 -18.49 -15.03
C VAL A 453 -13.97 -17.47 -15.65
N GLN A 454 -14.44 -16.28 -16.03
CA GLN A 454 -13.58 -15.20 -16.55
C GLN A 454 -12.45 -14.86 -15.58
N ASN A 455 -12.78 -14.72 -14.29
CA ASN A 455 -11.83 -14.39 -13.23
C ASN A 455 -10.87 -15.55 -12.95
N ALA A 456 -11.34 -16.80 -13.00
CA ALA A 456 -10.50 -17.99 -12.83
C ALA A 456 -9.49 -18.12 -13.97
N ILE A 457 -9.93 -18.00 -15.22
CA ILE A 457 -9.03 -18.01 -16.40
C ILE A 457 -8.03 -16.86 -16.30
N GLY A 458 -8.48 -15.67 -15.92
CA GLY A 458 -7.60 -14.52 -15.68
C GLY A 458 -6.52 -14.82 -14.65
N ARG A 459 -6.89 -15.39 -13.48
CA ARG A 459 -5.94 -15.79 -12.44
C ARG A 459 -4.94 -16.83 -12.94
N ILE A 460 -5.39 -17.85 -13.69
CA ILE A 460 -4.51 -18.88 -14.26
C ILE A 460 -3.53 -18.27 -15.27
N ALA A 461 -4.02 -17.43 -16.18
CA ALA A 461 -3.19 -16.74 -17.15
C ALA A 461 -2.13 -15.87 -16.46
N SER A 462 -2.52 -15.06 -15.48
CA SER A 462 -1.59 -14.24 -14.70
C SER A 462 -0.57 -15.09 -13.91
N LEU A 463 -0.96 -16.25 -13.38
CA LEU A 463 -0.04 -17.17 -12.70
C LEU A 463 1.00 -17.77 -13.66
N LEU A 464 0.57 -18.26 -14.83
CA LEU A 464 1.48 -18.84 -15.83
C LEU A 464 2.44 -17.80 -16.41
N GLU A 465 1.95 -16.59 -16.68
CA GLU A 465 2.80 -15.45 -17.07
C GLU A 465 3.76 -15.05 -15.95
N GLY A 466 3.29 -15.01 -14.70
CA GLY A 466 4.14 -14.76 -13.53
C GLY A 466 5.27 -15.78 -13.42
N ILE A 467 5.00 -17.07 -13.62
CA ILE A 467 6.01 -18.14 -13.63
C ILE A 467 7.02 -17.90 -14.78
N LYS A 468 6.54 -17.67 -16.01
CA LYS A 468 7.39 -17.35 -17.17
C LYS A 468 8.27 -16.12 -16.88
N ASN A 469 7.70 -15.07 -16.31
CA ASN A 469 8.40 -13.83 -15.97
C ASN A 469 9.40 -14.00 -14.83
N MET A 470 9.15 -14.92 -13.90
CA MET A 470 10.11 -15.33 -12.89
C MET A 470 11.37 -15.91 -13.54
N PHE A 471 11.23 -16.87 -14.44
CA PHE A 471 12.35 -17.49 -15.14
C PHE A 471 13.09 -16.48 -16.05
N ASN A 472 12.37 -15.55 -16.66
CA ASN A 472 12.95 -14.50 -17.52
C ASN A 472 13.68 -13.38 -16.76
N PHE A 473 13.74 -13.44 -15.43
CA PHE A 473 14.32 -12.39 -14.58
C PHE A 473 13.67 -11.02 -14.78
N THR A 474 12.35 -10.99 -15.02
CA THR A 474 11.59 -9.75 -15.21
C THR A 474 11.73 -8.83 -13.99
N VAL A 475 11.63 -9.39 -12.79
CA VAL A 475 11.96 -8.73 -11.52
C VAL A 475 13.12 -9.50 -10.88
N PRO A 476 14.38 -9.09 -11.09
CA PRO A 476 15.55 -9.88 -10.66
C PRO A 476 15.55 -10.23 -9.18
N TYR A 477 15.09 -9.31 -8.32
CA TYR A 477 14.96 -9.56 -6.88
C TYR A 477 14.11 -10.79 -6.54
N LEU A 478 12.93 -10.92 -7.15
CA LEU A 478 12.03 -12.05 -6.91
C LEU A 478 12.59 -13.36 -7.51
N SER A 479 13.22 -13.29 -8.68
CA SER A 479 13.92 -14.43 -9.28
C SER A 479 15.09 -14.90 -8.43
N CYS A 480 15.85 -13.98 -7.81
CA CYS A 480 16.92 -14.32 -6.88
C CYS A 480 16.40 -14.99 -5.60
N ILE A 481 15.26 -14.53 -5.06
CA ILE A 481 14.60 -15.19 -3.92
C ILE A 481 14.20 -16.63 -4.33
N ALA A 482 13.62 -16.82 -5.51
CA ALA A 482 13.26 -18.15 -6.00
C ALA A 482 14.49 -19.06 -6.15
N ILE A 483 15.59 -18.57 -6.72
CA ILE A 483 16.86 -19.29 -6.84
C ILE A 483 17.42 -19.67 -5.47
N PHE A 484 17.42 -18.74 -4.51
CA PHE A 484 17.88 -19.00 -3.14
C PHE A 484 17.03 -20.08 -2.46
N LEU A 485 15.70 -19.99 -2.54
CA LEU A 485 14.80 -20.99 -1.98
C LEU A 485 14.98 -22.37 -2.62
N LEU A 486 15.18 -22.42 -3.94
CA LEU A 486 15.48 -23.67 -4.66
C LEU A 486 16.83 -24.25 -4.25
N ALA A 487 17.86 -23.42 -4.07
CA ALA A 487 19.18 -23.86 -3.61
C ALA A 487 19.12 -24.43 -2.19
N VAL A 488 18.40 -23.76 -1.28
CA VAL A 488 18.15 -24.27 0.08
C VAL A 488 17.36 -25.58 0.01
N ALA A 489 16.33 -25.66 -0.84
CA ALA A 489 15.54 -26.88 -1.02
C ALA A 489 16.40 -28.05 -1.54
N THR A 490 17.35 -27.80 -2.45
CA THR A 490 18.33 -28.80 -2.91
C THR A 490 19.13 -29.36 -1.74
N VAL A 491 19.71 -28.47 -0.92
CA VAL A 491 20.55 -28.87 0.23
C VAL A 491 19.71 -29.64 1.25
N VAL A 492 18.49 -29.18 1.55
CA VAL A 492 17.58 -29.84 2.48
C VAL A 492 17.18 -31.23 1.99
N LEU A 493 16.80 -31.38 0.72
CA LEU A 493 16.42 -32.68 0.14
C LEU A 493 17.61 -33.63 -0.03
N TYR A 494 18.83 -33.10 -0.10
CA TYR A 494 20.06 -33.89 -0.13
C TYR A 494 20.37 -34.47 1.26
N ILE A 495 20.23 -33.65 2.31
CA ILE A 495 20.53 -34.07 3.70
C ILE A 495 19.39 -34.89 4.31
N LEU A 496 18.14 -34.47 4.07
CA LEU A 496 16.95 -35.03 4.70
C LEU A 496 16.10 -35.80 3.67
N PRO A 497 15.90 -37.11 3.88
CA PRO A 497 14.95 -37.88 3.09
C PRO A 497 13.54 -37.26 3.13
N ILE A 498 12.89 -37.20 1.97
CA ILE A 498 11.58 -36.54 1.79
C ILE A 498 10.50 -37.04 2.75
N ARG A 499 10.57 -38.31 3.19
CA ARG A 499 9.64 -38.90 4.18
C ARG A 499 9.61 -38.11 5.50
N TYR A 500 10.74 -37.62 5.99
CA TYR A 500 10.80 -36.83 7.22
C TYR A 500 10.20 -35.44 7.04
N LEU A 501 10.41 -34.83 5.87
CA LEU A 501 9.78 -33.56 5.51
C LEU A 501 8.26 -33.69 5.40
N LEU A 502 7.76 -34.77 4.81
CA LEU A 502 6.32 -35.07 4.73
C LEU A 502 5.71 -35.31 6.11
N MET A 503 6.39 -36.06 6.99
CA MET A 503 5.93 -36.25 8.37
C MET A 503 5.89 -34.91 9.13
N LEU A 504 6.95 -34.10 9.06
CA LEU A 504 7.00 -32.78 9.72
C LEU A 504 5.92 -31.83 9.17
N TRP A 505 5.74 -31.81 7.85
CA TRP A 505 4.70 -31.02 7.19
C TRP A 505 3.30 -31.46 7.62
N GLY A 506 3.04 -32.77 7.67
CA GLY A 506 1.78 -33.35 8.14
C GLY A 506 1.47 -32.94 9.58
N VAL A 507 2.41 -33.17 10.51
CA VAL A 507 2.27 -32.77 11.91
C VAL A 507 1.99 -31.27 12.00
N ASN A 508 2.77 -30.42 11.33
CA ASN A 508 2.53 -28.97 11.34
C ASN A 508 1.14 -28.61 10.80
N LYS A 509 0.67 -29.25 9.72
CA LYS A 509 -0.63 -28.95 9.10
C LYS A 509 -1.80 -29.32 10.02
N PHE A 510 -1.76 -30.49 10.65
CA PHE A 510 -2.81 -30.96 11.56
C PHE A 510 -2.82 -30.17 12.88
N PHE A 511 -1.66 -29.80 13.42
CA PHE A 511 -1.56 -29.05 14.68
C PHE A 511 -1.63 -27.52 14.50
N ARG A 512 -1.58 -26.99 13.27
CA ARG A 512 -1.52 -25.53 13.00
C ARG A 512 -2.63 -24.74 13.70
N ARG A 513 -3.89 -25.18 13.57
CA ARG A 513 -5.05 -24.48 14.15
C ARG A 513 -5.10 -24.59 15.67
N ILE A 514 -4.57 -25.66 16.23
CA ILE A 514 -4.50 -25.88 17.68
C ILE A 514 -3.44 -24.96 18.30
N LEU A 515 -2.27 -24.87 17.67
CA LEU A 515 -1.15 -24.07 18.15
C LEU A 515 -1.27 -22.58 17.81
N ARG A 516 -1.96 -22.23 16.72
CA ARG A 516 -2.13 -20.84 16.23
C ARG A 516 -3.56 -20.62 15.73
N PRO A 517 -4.53 -20.33 16.63
CA PRO A 517 -5.94 -20.18 16.26
C PRO A 517 -6.20 -19.04 15.25
N HIS A 518 -5.33 -18.01 15.22
CA HIS A 518 -5.45 -16.87 14.31
C HIS A 518 -4.55 -16.96 13.06
N SER A 519 -4.00 -18.13 12.72
CA SER A 519 -3.16 -18.25 11.52
C SER A 519 -4.02 -18.21 10.25
N VAL A 520 -3.79 -17.22 9.39
CA VAL A 520 -4.38 -17.17 8.04
C VAL A 520 -3.72 -18.27 7.20
N PRO A 521 -4.49 -19.13 6.50
CA PRO A 521 -3.92 -20.11 5.60
C PRO A 521 -3.26 -19.37 4.43
N ASN A 522 -1.97 -19.61 4.23
CA ASN A 522 -1.20 -19.04 3.14
C ASN A 522 -0.44 -20.12 2.38
N ASN A 523 -0.09 -19.84 1.13
CA ASN A 523 0.75 -20.70 0.31
C ASN A 523 1.92 -19.85 -0.18
N GLU A 524 3.10 -20.09 0.40
CA GLU A 524 4.32 -19.29 0.19
C GLU A 524 4.71 -19.17 -1.29
N ILE A 525 4.48 -20.23 -2.08
CA ILE A 525 4.78 -20.23 -3.52
C ILE A 525 3.81 -19.31 -4.26
N LEU A 526 2.51 -19.42 -3.98
CA LEU A 526 1.50 -18.54 -4.59
C LEU A 526 1.67 -17.10 -4.13
N ASP A 527 2.08 -16.91 -2.87
CA ASP A 527 2.39 -15.61 -2.30
C ASP A 527 3.57 -14.98 -3.07
N LEU A 528 4.67 -15.70 -3.29
CA LEU A 528 5.80 -15.24 -4.10
C LEU A 528 5.36 -14.90 -5.54
N LEU A 529 4.61 -15.80 -6.19
CA LEU A 529 4.14 -15.61 -7.56
C LEU A 529 3.19 -14.41 -7.70
N SER A 530 2.36 -14.12 -6.70
CA SER A 530 1.43 -12.97 -6.72
C SER A 530 2.12 -11.60 -6.71
N ARG A 531 3.44 -11.54 -6.41
CA ARG A 531 4.25 -10.32 -6.50
C ARG A 531 4.87 -10.14 -7.88
N ILE A 532 4.95 -11.21 -8.68
CA ILE A 532 5.55 -11.15 -10.00
C ILE A 532 4.50 -10.56 -10.95
N PRO A 533 4.81 -9.45 -11.64
CA PRO A 533 3.87 -8.84 -12.57
C PRO A 533 3.63 -9.76 -13.77
N ASP A 534 2.37 -9.85 -14.18
CA ASP A 534 1.96 -10.50 -15.42
C ASP A 534 2.25 -9.59 -16.63
N ASP A 535 2.05 -10.09 -17.85
CA ASP A 535 2.46 -9.37 -19.06
C ASP A 535 1.64 -8.06 -19.25
N GLU A 536 0.40 -8.02 -18.76
CA GLU A 536 -0.44 -6.82 -18.74
C GLU A 536 0.09 -5.75 -17.78
N MET A 537 0.41 -6.12 -16.54
CA MET A 537 1.05 -5.22 -15.57
C MET A 537 2.41 -4.74 -16.07
N LEU A 538 3.18 -5.58 -16.77
CA LEU A 538 4.45 -5.16 -17.35
C LEU A 538 4.29 -4.12 -18.46
N THR A 539 3.26 -4.23 -19.29
CA THR A 539 2.93 -3.23 -20.30
C THR A 539 2.61 -1.90 -19.62
N TYR A 540 1.78 -1.92 -18.59
CA TYR A 540 1.48 -0.75 -17.76
C TYR A 540 2.76 -0.15 -17.14
N ILE A 541 3.62 -0.99 -16.56
CA ILE A 541 4.91 -0.60 -15.98
C ILE A 541 5.93 -0.07 -17.02
N LYS A 542 5.85 -0.51 -18.28
CA LYS A 542 6.68 -0.02 -19.39
C LYS A 542 6.17 1.32 -19.94
N LEU A 543 4.85 1.49 -20.07
CA LEU A 543 4.21 2.77 -20.40
C LEU A 543 4.49 3.85 -19.35
N LEU A 544 4.57 3.44 -18.08
CA LEU A 544 5.05 4.26 -16.97
C LEU A 544 6.51 4.67 -17.13
N ALA A 545 7.37 3.78 -17.63
CA ALA A 545 8.80 4.04 -17.79
C ALA A 545 9.12 4.94 -19.01
N SER A 546 8.37 4.82 -20.10
CA SER A 546 8.55 5.67 -21.29
C SER A 546 8.09 7.12 -21.08
N GLY A 547 7.28 7.38 -20.04
CA GLY A 547 6.90 8.73 -19.60
C GLY A 547 7.90 9.44 -18.68
N LEU A 548 8.96 8.74 -18.24
CA LEU A 548 10.04 9.32 -17.44
C LEU A 548 11.01 10.04 -18.39
N SER A 549 10.88 11.37 -18.47
CA SER A 549 11.63 12.28 -19.37
C SER A 549 13.00 11.76 -19.82
N THR A 550 13.13 11.72 -21.15
CA THR A 550 14.24 11.24 -21.99
C THR A 550 15.61 11.80 -21.60
N HIS A 551 16.57 10.90 -21.30
CA HIS A 551 17.86 10.79 -22.03
C HIS A 551 18.80 9.68 -21.51
N LEU A 552 18.49 9.01 -20.40
CA LEU A 552 19.41 8.03 -19.76
C LEU A 552 18.77 6.65 -19.45
N GLY A 553 17.79 6.23 -20.24
CA GLY A 553 17.02 5.00 -20.03
C GLY A 553 17.67 3.71 -20.55
N ARG A 554 18.97 3.71 -20.89
CA ARG A 554 19.67 2.59 -21.55
C ARG A 554 20.80 1.96 -20.71
N LEU A 555 20.72 1.99 -19.38
CA LEU A 555 21.70 1.31 -18.52
C LEU A 555 21.03 0.27 -17.61
N THR A 556 21.55 -0.95 -17.75
CA THR A 556 21.05 -2.28 -17.37
C THR A 556 20.71 -2.47 -15.89
N VAL A 557 19.55 -3.09 -15.63
CA VAL A 557 18.99 -3.50 -14.32
C VAL A 557 19.98 -4.24 -13.39
N ILE A 558 21.04 -4.84 -13.93
CA ILE A 558 22.08 -5.55 -13.16
C ILE A 558 23.04 -4.57 -12.46
N ARG A 559 23.37 -3.44 -13.10
CA ARG A 559 24.20 -2.39 -12.47
C ARG A 559 23.45 -1.68 -11.33
N TRP A 560 22.12 -1.66 -11.39
CA TRP A 560 21.21 -1.08 -10.39
C TRP A 560 21.09 -1.91 -9.11
N TYR A 561 21.13 -3.24 -9.20
CA TYR A 561 21.06 -4.14 -8.04
C TYR A 561 22.41 -4.36 -7.34
N LEU A 562 23.52 -4.25 -8.09
CA LEU A 562 24.87 -4.38 -7.55
C LEU A 562 25.44 -3.05 -7.00
N GLN A 563 24.63 -2.00 -6.95
CA GLN A 563 24.97 -0.70 -6.35
C GLN A 563 24.59 -0.66 -4.85
N LEU A 564 24.68 -1.79 -4.16
CA LEU A 564 25.14 -1.77 -2.78
C LEU A 564 26.58 -1.26 -2.86
N ASP A 565 26.76 0.02 -2.55
CA ASP A 565 28.03 0.71 -2.67
C ASP A 565 29.11 -0.12 -1.97
N TYR A 566 30.14 -0.56 -2.70
CA TYR A 566 31.29 -1.22 -2.10
C TYR A 566 31.90 -0.34 -0.99
N LYS A 567 31.67 0.99 -1.03
CA LYS A 567 31.98 1.92 0.06
C LYS A 567 31.13 1.72 1.31
N ASP A 568 29.84 1.44 1.19
CA ASP A 568 28.94 1.20 2.32
C ASP A 568 29.22 -0.14 3.00
N LEU A 569 29.59 -1.16 2.21
CA LEU A 569 30.05 -2.44 2.76
C LEU A 569 31.40 -2.31 3.48
N LYS A 570 32.31 -1.47 2.95
CA LYS A 570 33.61 -1.18 3.58
C LYS A 570 33.48 -0.34 4.85
N LEU A 571 32.47 0.54 4.92
CA LEU A 571 32.12 1.31 6.13
C LEU A 571 31.55 0.45 7.24
N LEU A 572 30.85 -0.64 6.90
CA LEU A 572 30.33 -1.61 7.86
C LEU A 572 31.38 -2.63 8.32
N MET A 573 32.41 -2.89 7.52
CA MET A 573 33.49 -3.83 7.86
C MET A 573 34.71 -3.17 8.53
N ASN A 574 34.96 -1.88 8.30
CA ASN A 574 36.04 -1.15 8.98
C ASN A 574 35.53 -0.53 10.29
N ASN A 575 35.37 -1.37 11.32
CA ASN A 575 35.41 -0.92 12.71
C ASN A 575 36.88 -0.72 13.11
N GLU A 576 37.50 0.38 12.69
CA GLU A 576 38.68 0.89 13.40
C GLU A 576 38.24 1.99 14.37
N PRO A 577 38.68 1.93 15.64
CA PRO A 577 38.47 3.03 16.58
C PRO A 577 39.26 4.25 16.07
N ALA A 578 38.56 5.38 15.92
CA ALA A 578 39.15 6.63 15.47
C ALA A 578 40.20 7.13 16.47
N ASP A 579 41.47 6.81 16.25
CA ASP A 579 42.59 7.32 17.03
C ASP A 579 43.17 8.59 16.36
N ARG A 580 43.17 9.68 17.14
CA ARG A 580 43.98 10.90 17.07
C ARG A 580 44.26 11.52 15.69
N ARG A 581 43.49 12.59 15.38
CA ARG A 581 43.90 13.64 14.43
C ARG A 581 45.22 14.27 14.91
N ARG A 582 46.27 14.14 14.09
CA ARG A 582 47.51 14.90 14.20
C ARG A 582 47.25 16.37 13.85
N GLU A 583 47.68 17.27 14.74
CA GLU A 583 47.68 18.72 14.52
C GLU A 583 48.61 19.13 13.36
N PRO A 584 48.31 20.23 12.64
CA PRO A 584 49.20 20.78 11.62
C PRO A 584 50.38 21.52 12.26
N LYS A 585 51.61 21.09 11.93
CA LYS A 585 52.84 21.80 12.31
C LYS A 585 52.87 23.21 11.70
N LYS A 586 52.92 24.24 12.55
CA LYS A 586 53.29 25.61 12.18
C LYS A 586 54.71 25.61 11.59
N LYS A 587 54.88 26.20 10.40
CA LYS A 587 56.19 26.57 9.85
C LYS A 587 56.76 27.72 10.67
N GLN A 588 57.82 27.47 11.43
CA GLN A 588 58.74 28.52 11.90
C GLN A 588 59.74 28.81 10.78
N LYS A 589 59.76 30.08 10.33
CA LYS A 589 60.91 30.66 9.63
C LYS A 589 61.95 31.04 10.68
N THR A 590 63.17 30.55 10.55
CA THR A 590 64.37 31.18 11.10
C THR A 590 65.55 30.88 10.19
N SER A 591 66.14 31.99 9.72
CA SER A 591 67.42 32.22 9.03
C SER A 591 67.72 31.48 7.74
#